data_AF-A0A1V1P1G6-F1
#
_entry.id   AF-A0A1V1P1G6-F1
#
_cell.length_a   1.000
_cell.length_b   1.000
_cell.length_c   1.000
_cell.angle_alpha   90.00
_cell.angle_beta   90.00
_cell.angle_gamma   90.00
#
_symmetry.space_group_name_H-M   'P 1'
#
loop_
_entity.id
_entity.type
_entity.pdbx_description
1 polymer ?
#
loop_
_entity_poly.entity_id
_entity_poly.type
_entity_poly.pdbx_seq_one_letter_code
_entity_poly.pdbx_strand_id
1 'polypeptide(L)'
;MTFSTKGQYILRSMMGEVLISNMRQTTEYQVTGNSYISYTILWQKNKTFDFHLKQGWNLISLPLITSNNDLKYLFPDYLAAFEYNNGGYKSVTSIIPGRGYWLKIPSQKIYSISGQEFPSYTIDLTDGWHLIGGSYDEMIPDDMSINVIFHYVNGGYEQAFTLMPGFGYWIKIVE
;
A
#
# COMPACT_ATOMS: atom_id res chain seq x y z
N MET A 1 30.76 -9.22 -10.25
CA MET A 1 29.67 -8.21 -10.17
C MET A 1 29.04 -8.31 -8.80
N THR A 2 28.96 -7.21 -8.06
CA THR A 2 28.24 -7.14 -6.78
C THR A 2 26.85 -6.57 -7.01
N PHE A 3 25.82 -7.34 -6.64
CA PHE A 3 24.43 -6.91 -6.70
C PHE A 3 24.17 -5.89 -5.59
N SER A 4 23.63 -4.71 -5.94
CA SER A 4 23.27 -3.64 -5.00
C SER A 4 22.31 -4.15 -3.93
N THR A 5 22.51 -3.81 -2.66
CA THR A 5 21.61 -4.18 -1.54
C THR A 5 20.45 -3.21 -1.31
N LYS A 6 20.49 -2.02 -1.94
CA LYS A 6 19.55 -0.90 -1.69
C LYS A 6 18.22 -0.99 -2.46
N GLY A 7 17.81 -2.19 -2.83
CA GLY A 7 16.69 -2.40 -3.75
C GLY A 7 16.29 -3.85 -3.84
N GLN A 8 15.33 -4.14 -4.71
CA GLN A 8 14.87 -5.49 -4.97
C GLN A 8 15.13 -5.91 -6.41
N TYR A 9 15.19 -7.22 -6.60
CA TYR A 9 15.34 -7.86 -7.90
C TYR A 9 14.03 -8.57 -8.23
N ILE A 10 13.45 -8.27 -9.40
CA ILE A 10 12.17 -8.80 -9.86
C ILE A 10 12.43 -9.69 -11.06
N LEU A 11 11.94 -10.93 -11.02
CA LEU A 11 11.95 -11.84 -12.17
C LEU A 11 10.69 -11.62 -12.99
N ARG A 12 10.85 -11.39 -14.30
CA ARG A 12 9.73 -11.26 -15.25
C ARG A 12 9.85 -12.22 -16.43
N SER A 13 8.70 -12.62 -16.97
CA SER A 13 8.62 -13.28 -18.27
C SER A 13 8.85 -12.26 -19.41
N MET A 14 9.10 -12.76 -20.63
CA MET A 14 9.17 -11.91 -21.84
C MET A 14 7.87 -11.17 -22.14
N MET A 15 6.73 -11.68 -21.64
CA MET A 15 5.42 -11.03 -21.77
C MET A 15 5.19 -9.94 -20.70
N GLY A 16 6.17 -9.70 -19.82
CA GLY A 16 6.12 -8.65 -18.80
C GLY A 16 5.46 -9.06 -17.49
N GLU A 17 4.96 -10.29 -17.39
CA GLU A 17 4.40 -10.87 -16.16
C GLU A 17 5.46 -10.95 -15.06
N VAL A 18 5.08 -10.59 -13.82
CA VAL A 18 5.95 -10.73 -12.65
C VAL A 18 5.86 -12.15 -12.12
N LEU A 19 6.96 -12.90 -12.24
CA LEU A 19 7.06 -14.29 -11.77
C LEU A 19 7.56 -14.35 -10.33
N ILE A 20 8.53 -13.49 -9.98
CA ILE A 20 9.00 -13.30 -8.60
C ILE A 20 9.10 -11.81 -8.34
N SER A 21 8.33 -11.31 -7.37
CA SER A 21 8.31 -9.91 -6.97
C SER A 21 9.53 -9.49 -6.14
N ASN A 22 10.19 -10.42 -5.44
CA ASN A 22 11.43 -10.16 -4.71
C ASN A 22 12.35 -11.39 -4.66
N MET A 23 13.38 -11.40 -5.51
CA MET A 23 14.37 -12.48 -5.59
C MET A 23 15.36 -12.52 -4.42
N ARG A 24 15.21 -11.64 -3.40
CA ARG A 24 15.93 -11.78 -2.12
C ARG A 24 15.23 -12.68 -1.12
N GLN A 25 13.92 -12.86 -1.27
CA GLN A 25 13.12 -13.74 -0.42
C GLN A 25 12.91 -15.09 -1.11
N THR A 26 12.52 -15.06 -2.39
CA THR A 26 12.37 -16.26 -3.22
C THR A 26 13.61 -16.40 -4.09
N THR A 27 14.49 -17.32 -3.73
CA THR A 27 15.82 -17.44 -4.35
C THR A 27 15.88 -18.40 -5.54
N GLU A 28 14.76 -19.03 -5.89
CA GLU A 28 14.68 -20.01 -6.99
C GLU A 28 13.38 -19.89 -7.77
N TYR A 29 13.42 -20.30 -9.04
CA TYR A 29 12.26 -20.38 -9.93
C TYR A 29 12.40 -21.62 -10.82
N GLN A 30 11.37 -22.47 -10.84
CA GLN A 30 11.37 -23.67 -11.67
C GLN A 30 10.90 -23.34 -13.09
N VAL A 31 11.70 -23.72 -14.08
CA VAL A 31 11.40 -23.53 -15.50
C VAL A 31 10.90 -24.85 -16.07
N THR A 32 9.69 -24.85 -16.66
CA THR A 32 9.08 -26.03 -17.27
C THR A 32 8.81 -25.80 -18.76
N GLY A 33 8.94 -26.85 -19.58
CA GLY A 33 8.63 -26.82 -21.01
C GLY A 33 9.80 -27.25 -21.90
N ASN A 34 9.52 -27.48 -23.18
CA ASN A 34 10.49 -28.01 -24.17
C ASN A 34 10.91 -26.96 -25.22
N SER A 35 10.74 -25.67 -24.92
CA SER A 35 11.04 -24.55 -25.83
C SER A 35 11.96 -23.55 -25.16
N TYR A 36 12.65 -22.74 -25.96
CA TYR A 36 13.46 -21.64 -25.45
C TYR A 36 12.57 -20.58 -24.80
N ILE A 37 12.87 -20.24 -23.55
CA ILE A 37 12.18 -19.20 -22.77
C ILE A 37 13.25 -18.23 -22.26
N SER A 38 12.99 -16.94 -22.40
CA SER A 38 13.82 -15.88 -21.84
C SER A 38 13.15 -15.25 -20.62
N TYR A 39 13.96 -14.77 -19.70
CA TYR A 39 13.52 -14.05 -18.50
C TYR A 39 14.33 -12.78 -18.32
N THR A 40 13.73 -11.78 -17.69
CA THR A 40 14.40 -10.53 -17.36
C THR A 40 14.44 -10.36 -15.86
N ILE A 41 15.63 -10.04 -15.32
CA ILE A 41 15.80 -9.61 -13.94
C ILE A 41 15.89 -8.09 -13.93
N LEU A 42 14.91 -7.44 -13.31
CA LEU A 42 14.89 -6.00 -13.13
C LEU A 42 15.36 -5.66 -11.72
N TRP A 43 16.37 -4.79 -11.61
CA TRP A 43 16.72 -4.17 -10.34
C TRP A 43 15.96 -2.86 -10.18
N GLN A 44 15.34 -2.68 -9.02
CA GLN A 44 14.70 -1.42 -8.65
C GLN A 44 15.16 -0.98 -7.26
N LYS A 45 15.49 0.30 -7.13
CA LYS A 45 15.91 0.90 -5.85
C LYS A 45 14.70 1.01 -4.92
N ASN A 46 14.83 0.58 -3.67
CA ASN A 46 13.76 0.78 -2.69
C ASN A 46 13.74 2.23 -2.21
N LYS A 47 12.54 2.73 -1.91
CA LYS A 47 12.33 3.92 -1.10
C LYS A 47 11.96 3.52 0.32
N THR A 48 12.22 4.44 1.24
CA THR A 48 11.82 4.33 2.63
C THR A 48 10.77 5.39 2.88
N PHE A 49 9.67 4.99 3.50
CA PHE A 49 8.59 5.87 3.93
C PHE A 49 8.46 5.78 5.45
N ASP A 50 8.41 6.95 6.10
CA ASP A 50 8.29 7.06 7.55
C ASP A 50 6.86 7.39 7.94
N PHE A 51 6.20 6.46 8.63
CA PHE A 51 4.87 6.68 9.20
C PHE A 51 5.00 7.34 10.57
N HIS A 52 4.54 8.59 10.68
CA HIS A 52 4.48 9.33 11.95
C HIS A 52 3.12 9.12 12.63
N LEU A 53 2.98 8.02 13.38
CA LEU A 53 1.69 7.61 13.92
C LEU A 53 1.51 8.07 15.37
N LYS A 54 0.27 8.47 15.71
CA LYS A 54 -0.15 8.86 17.05
C LYS A 54 -0.60 7.65 17.86
N GLN A 55 -0.50 7.74 19.19
CA GLN A 55 -1.10 6.74 20.07
C GLN A 55 -2.60 6.59 19.79
N GLY A 56 -3.10 5.36 19.75
CA GLY A 56 -4.49 5.08 19.42
C GLY A 56 -4.70 4.85 17.93
N TRP A 57 -5.85 5.27 17.41
CA TRP A 57 -6.28 5.00 16.04
C TRP A 57 -5.67 5.98 15.05
N ASN A 58 -5.15 5.45 13.95
CA ASN A 58 -4.65 6.19 12.80
C ASN A 58 -5.33 5.64 11.55
N LEU A 59 -5.72 6.51 10.63
CA LEU A 59 -6.27 6.12 9.33
C LEU A 59 -5.14 6.18 8.30
N ILE A 60 -4.66 5.02 7.88
CA ILE A 60 -3.44 4.89 7.08
C ILE A 60 -3.69 4.17 5.75
N SER A 61 -2.77 4.35 4.81
CA SER A 61 -2.62 3.55 3.59
C SER A 61 -1.15 3.18 3.43
N LEU A 62 -0.87 2.10 2.71
CA LEU A 62 0.49 1.72 2.36
C LEU A 62 0.92 2.39 1.02
N PRO A 63 1.83 3.38 1.02
CA PRO A 63 2.28 4.07 -0.19
C PRO A 63 3.40 3.30 -0.92
N LEU A 64 3.67 2.05 -0.52
CA LEU A 64 4.78 1.25 -1.02
C LEU A 64 4.32 -0.16 -1.38
N ILE A 65 4.83 -0.70 -2.47
CA ILE A 65 4.78 -2.14 -2.74
C ILE A 65 5.91 -2.79 -1.94
N THR A 66 5.56 -3.44 -0.83
CA THR A 66 6.52 -4.13 0.04
C THR A 66 6.57 -5.61 -0.30
N SER A 67 7.65 -6.28 0.14
CA SER A 67 7.79 -7.72 -0.04
C SER A 67 7.10 -8.53 1.05
N ASN A 68 6.65 -7.89 2.14
CA ASN A 68 5.86 -8.53 3.18
C ASN A 68 4.86 -7.52 3.76
N ASN A 69 3.59 -7.73 3.43
CA ASN A 69 2.48 -6.88 3.80
C ASN A 69 1.86 -7.22 5.17
N ASP A 70 2.42 -8.18 5.91
CA ASP A 70 1.97 -8.55 7.25
C ASP A 70 2.18 -7.37 8.23
N LEU A 71 1.14 -7.01 8.98
CA LEU A 71 1.17 -5.92 9.94
C LEU A 71 2.16 -6.17 11.09
N LYS A 72 2.43 -7.42 11.49
CA LYS A 72 3.49 -7.72 12.46
C LYS A 72 4.88 -7.46 11.91
N TYR A 73 5.05 -7.50 10.59
CA TYR A 73 6.31 -7.14 9.94
C TYR A 73 6.43 -5.62 9.78
N LEU A 74 5.36 -4.97 9.31
CA LEU A 74 5.34 -3.52 9.02
C LEU A 74 5.25 -2.66 10.29
N PHE A 75 4.44 -3.09 11.26
CA PHE A 75 4.11 -2.39 12.50
C PHE A 75 4.16 -3.35 13.70
N PRO A 76 5.35 -3.78 14.18
CA PRO A 76 5.49 -4.96 15.05
C PRO A 76 4.71 -4.97 16.38
N ASP A 77 4.28 -3.80 16.87
CA ASP A 77 3.57 -3.61 18.13
C ASP A 77 2.13 -3.08 17.93
N TYR A 78 1.58 -3.16 16.71
CA TYR A 78 0.19 -2.77 16.49
C TYR A 78 -0.77 -3.58 17.38
N LEU A 79 -1.85 -2.93 17.83
CA LEU A 79 -2.83 -3.53 18.72
C LEU A 79 -4.01 -4.14 17.95
N ALA A 80 -4.46 -3.46 16.90
CA ALA A 80 -5.57 -3.88 16.07
C ALA A 80 -5.53 -3.16 14.72
N ALA A 81 -6.08 -3.79 13.69
CA ALA A 81 -6.26 -3.16 12.40
C ALA A 81 -7.57 -3.60 11.75
N PHE A 82 -8.24 -2.66 11.09
CA PHE A 82 -9.51 -2.91 10.42
C PHE A 82 -9.51 -2.31 9.02
N GLU A 83 -10.01 -3.08 8.05
CA GLU A 83 -10.47 -2.54 6.77
C GLU A 83 -11.98 -2.27 6.84
N TYR A 84 -12.46 -1.38 5.99
CA TYR A 84 -13.89 -1.21 5.75
C TYR A 84 -14.24 -1.76 4.37
N ASN A 85 -15.25 -2.63 4.33
CA ASN A 85 -15.69 -3.28 3.11
C ASN A 85 -17.19 -3.58 3.18
N ASN A 86 -17.94 -3.18 2.15
CA ASN A 86 -19.37 -3.44 2.01
C ASN A 86 -20.21 -3.12 3.25
N GLY A 87 -20.04 -1.91 3.81
CA GLY A 87 -20.87 -1.46 4.94
C GLY A 87 -20.36 -1.85 6.34
N GLY A 88 -19.25 -2.58 6.45
CA GLY A 88 -18.77 -3.08 7.74
C GLY A 88 -17.26 -3.10 7.90
N TYR A 89 -16.81 -3.12 9.15
CA TYR A 89 -15.40 -3.29 9.50
C TYR A 89 -15.03 -4.76 9.62
N LYS A 90 -13.86 -5.11 9.09
CA LYS A 90 -13.28 -6.44 9.21
C LYS A 90 -11.86 -6.33 9.75
N SER A 91 -11.54 -7.16 10.75
CA SER A 91 -10.17 -7.22 11.27
C SER A 91 -9.25 -7.79 10.20
N VAL A 92 -8.04 -7.21 10.09
CA VAL A 92 -7.03 -7.65 9.13
C VAL A 92 -5.68 -7.84 9.81
N THR A 93 -4.85 -8.71 9.25
CA THR A 93 -3.46 -8.94 9.68
C THR A 93 -2.44 -8.53 8.63
N SER A 94 -2.91 -8.10 7.45
CA SER A 94 -2.08 -7.62 6.35
C SER A 94 -2.78 -6.47 5.65
N ILE A 95 -2.01 -5.55 5.08
CA ILE A 95 -2.52 -4.39 4.35
C ILE A 95 -2.00 -4.37 2.92
N ILE A 96 -2.80 -3.87 1.98
CA ILE A 96 -2.39 -3.74 0.59
C ILE A 96 -2.40 -2.26 0.16
N PRO A 97 -1.48 -1.84 -0.72
CA PRO A 97 -1.48 -0.48 -1.26
C PRO A 97 -2.80 -0.11 -1.94
N GLY A 98 -3.15 1.18 -1.89
CA GLY A 98 -4.39 1.73 -2.47
C GLY A 98 -5.66 1.51 -1.63
N ARG A 99 -5.56 0.82 -0.49
CA ARG A 99 -6.66 0.67 0.47
C ARG A 99 -6.39 1.44 1.75
N GLY A 100 -7.45 1.97 2.36
CA GLY A 100 -7.37 2.61 3.66
C GLY A 100 -7.64 1.62 4.79
N TYR A 101 -6.97 1.82 5.92
CA TYR A 101 -7.05 0.98 7.10
C TYR A 101 -7.06 1.80 8.37
N TRP A 102 -7.88 1.41 9.33
CA TRP A 102 -7.69 1.82 10.70
C TRP A 102 -6.60 0.97 11.33
N LEU A 103 -5.54 1.61 11.83
CA LEU A 103 -4.46 0.97 12.57
C LEU A 103 -4.38 1.57 13.97
N LYS A 104 -4.47 0.70 15.00
CA LYS A 104 -4.27 1.10 16.39
C LYS A 104 -2.87 0.78 16.86
N ILE A 105 -2.19 1.76 17.44
CA ILE A 105 -0.85 1.57 18.00
C ILE A 105 -0.79 1.98 19.48
N PRO A 106 0.10 1.39 20.29
CA PRO A 106 0.10 1.55 21.75
C PRO A 106 0.72 2.88 22.21
N SER A 107 1.56 3.51 21.39
CA SER A 107 2.22 4.78 21.69
C SER A 107 2.55 5.54 20.41
N GLN A 108 2.72 6.86 20.49
CA GLN A 108 3.15 7.66 19.35
C GLN A 108 4.58 7.28 18.95
N LYS A 109 4.81 6.92 17.69
CA LYS A 109 6.15 6.63 17.18
C LYS A 109 6.24 6.65 15.66
N ILE A 110 7.47 6.55 15.17
CA ILE A 110 7.80 6.48 13.75
C ILE A 110 8.03 5.02 13.34
N TYR A 111 7.44 4.60 12.23
CA TYR A 111 7.71 3.31 11.58
C TYR A 111 8.31 3.55 10.20
N SER A 112 9.54 3.07 9.98
CA SER A 112 10.24 3.19 8.70
C SER A 112 10.05 1.92 7.87
N ILE A 113 9.29 2.02 6.78
CA ILE A 113 8.98 0.89 5.89
C ILE A 113 9.71 1.10 4.57
N SER A 114 10.30 0.03 4.02
CA SER A 114 11.01 0.08 2.74
C SER A 114 10.36 -0.81 1.68
N GLY A 115 10.24 -0.30 0.46
CA GLY A 115 9.60 -0.98 -0.66
C GLY A 115 9.77 -0.23 -1.97
N GLN A 116 9.06 -0.66 -3.00
CA GLN A 116 8.92 0.12 -4.24
C GLN A 116 7.80 1.14 -4.08
N GLU A 117 7.88 2.24 -4.83
CA GLU A 117 6.83 3.24 -4.88
C GLU A 117 5.54 2.59 -5.40
N PHE A 118 4.43 2.74 -4.67
CA PHE A 118 3.12 2.37 -5.20
C PHE A 118 2.68 3.50 -6.15
N PRO A 119 2.46 3.21 -7.45
CA PRO A 119 2.15 4.26 -8.42
C PRO A 119 0.76 4.83 -8.18
N SER A 120 0.49 5.98 -8.80
CA SER A 120 -0.87 6.49 -8.95
C SER A 120 -1.75 5.45 -9.65
N TYR A 121 -3.04 5.44 -9.31
CA TYR A 121 -3.97 4.42 -9.77
C TYR A 121 -5.37 5.00 -9.96
N THR A 122 -6.20 4.24 -10.67
CA THR A 122 -7.63 4.50 -10.83
C THR A 122 -8.41 3.35 -10.21
N ILE A 123 -9.57 3.63 -9.64
CA ILE A 123 -10.45 2.64 -9.03
C ILE A 123 -11.89 3.01 -9.33
N ASP A 124 -12.70 2.00 -9.68
CA ASP A 124 -14.13 2.14 -9.84
C ASP A 124 -14.81 1.94 -8.48
N LEU A 125 -15.62 2.92 -8.07
CA LEU A 125 -16.34 2.91 -6.80
C LEU A 125 -17.84 3.07 -7.08
N THR A 126 -18.67 2.32 -6.36
CA THR A 126 -20.14 2.45 -6.43
C THR A 126 -20.63 3.62 -5.58
N ASP A 127 -21.90 4.02 -5.69
CA ASP A 127 -22.51 4.90 -4.68
C ASP A 127 -22.25 4.39 -3.26
N GLY A 128 -21.84 5.28 -2.36
CA GLY A 128 -21.57 4.93 -0.97
C GLY A 128 -20.26 5.49 -0.42
N TRP A 129 -20.05 5.19 0.86
CA TRP A 129 -18.79 5.44 1.54
C TRP A 129 -17.79 4.33 1.25
N HIS A 130 -16.57 4.71 0.90
CA HIS A 130 -15.45 3.80 0.69
C HIS A 130 -14.24 4.27 1.48
N LEU A 131 -13.41 3.32 1.89
CA LEU A 131 -12.15 3.60 2.59
C LEU A 131 -10.98 3.27 1.66
N ILE A 132 -10.37 4.30 1.10
CA ILE A 132 -9.29 4.21 0.10
C ILE A 132 -7.98 4.76 0.67
N GLY A 133 -6.89 4.65 -0.10
CA GLY A 133 -5.58 5.08 0.35
C GLY A 133 -4.77 5.79 -0.73
N GLY A 134 -3.90 6.72 -0.36
CA GLY A 134 -3.03 7.42 -1.33
C GLY A 134 -1.97 6.51 -1.96
N SER A 135 -1.41 6.98 -3.09
CA SER A 135 -0.21 6.40 -3.71
C SER A 135 1.09 6.88 -3.05
N TYR A 136 2.26 6.59 -3.64
CA TYR A 136 3.54 7.12 -3.18
C TYR A 136 3.69 8.62 -3.43
N ASP A 137 3.10 9.11 -4.51
CA ASP A 137 3.04 10.53 -4.83
C ASP A 137 1.64 11.08 -4.48
N GLU A 138 1.56 12.40 -4.34
CA GLU A 138 0.29 13.09 -4.17
C GLU A 138 -0.63 12.82 -5.37
N MET A 139 -1.89 12.48 -5.08
CA MET A 139 -2.92 12.32 -6.10
C MET A 139 -4.00 13.38 -5.93
N ILE A 140 -4.55 13.83 -7.05
CA ILE A 140 -5.71 14.72 -7.11
C ILE A 140 -6.85 13.92 -7.73
N PRO A 141 -7.82 13.43 -6.93
CA PRO A 141 -9.02 12.79 -7.47
C PRO A 141 -9.81 13.81 -8.29
N ASP A 142 -10.18 13.42 -9.51
CA ASP A 142 -10.90 14.27 -10.46
C ASP A 142 -12.07 13.48 -11.05
N ASP A 143 -13.19 13.46 -10.33
CA ASP A 143 -14.44 12.86 -10.77
C ASP A 143 -15.63 13.61 -10.15
N MET A 144 -16.64 13.94 -10.96
CA MET A 144 -17.83 14.70 -10.53
C MET A 144 -18.71 13.95 -9.53
N SER A 145 -18.60 12.62 -9.48
CA SER A 145 -19.36 11.74 -8.60
C SER A 145 -18.81 11.77 -7.16
N ILE A 146 -17.63 12.36 -6.94
CA ILE A 146 -17.05 12.52 -5.60
C ILE A 146 -17.80 13.63 -4.88
N ASN A 147 -18.56 13.26 -3.84
CA ASN A 147 -19.26 14.23 -3.00
C ASN A 147 -18.33 14.88 -1.98
N VAL A 148 -17.53 14.06 -1.28
CA VAL A 148 -16.60 14.54 -0.25
C VAL A 148 -15.52 13.50 0.03
N ILE A 149 -14.34 13.99 0.43
CA ILE A 149 -13.23 13.19 0.92
C ILE A 149 -12.84 13.70 2.32
N PHE A 150 -12.65 12.78 3.26
CA PHE A 150 -12.15 13.08 4.61
C PHE A 150 -10.90 12.26 4.92
N HIS A 151 -9.94 12.89 5.58
CA HIS A 151 -8.87 12.18 6.30
C HIS A 151 -9.06 12.30 7.81
N TYR A 152 -8.40 11.43 8.57
CA TYR A 152 -8.44 11.47 10.02
C TYR A 152 -7.10 11.93 10.59
N VAL A 153 -7.09 13.10 11.23
CA VAL A 153 -5.89 13.68 11.82
C VAL A 153 -6.24 14.27 13.20
N ASN A 154 -5.30 14.23 14.13
CA ASN A 154 -5.43 14.87 15.44
C ASN A 154 -6.73 14.55 16.21
N GLY A 155 -7.29 13.36 16.01
CA GLY A 155 -8.50 12.91 16.72
C GLY A 155 -9.83 13.18 16.00
N GLY A 156 -9.82 13.84 14.84
CA GLY A 156 -11.02 14.23 14.11
C GLY A 156 -10.92 14.04 12.60
N TYR A 157 -12.05 14.20 11.92
CA TYR A 157 -12.10 14.22 10.47
C TYR A 157 -11.97 15.64 9.95
N GLU A 158 -11.15 15.79 8.91
CA GLU A 158 -11.00 17.04 8.17
C GLU A 158 -11.18 16.76 6.68
N GLN A 159 -11.80 17.69 5.96
CA GLN A 159 -12.03 17.54 4.53
C GLN A 159 -10.68 17.60 3.79
N ALA A 160 -10.49 16.68 2.85
CA ALA A 160 -9.32 16.61 1.99
C ALA A 160 -9.72 16.85 0.53
N PHE A 161 -8.79 17.37 -0.25
CA PHE A 161 -8.94 17.56 -1.70
C PHE A 161 -7.84 16.84 -2.49
N THR A 162 -6.81 16.37 -1.80
CA THR A 162 -5.69 15.61 -2.35
C THR A 162 -5.45 14.38 -1.48
N LEU A 163 -4.96 13.30 -2.09
CA LEU A 163 -4.58 12.07 -1.39
C LEU A 163 -3.06 12.08 -1.22
N MET A 164 -2.64 12.35 0.01
CA MET A 164 -1.25 12.35 0.43
C MET A 164 -0.78 10.92 0.77
N PRO A 165 0.50 10.61 0.50
CA PRO A 165 1.06 9.31 0.80
C PRO A 165 0.96 8.94 2.29
N GLY A 166 0.68 7.67 2.58
CA GLY A 166 0.60 7.15 3.94
C GLY A 166 -0.76 7.33 4.64
N PHE A 167 -1.65 8.17 4.10
CA PHE A 167 -2.98 8.41 4.68
C PHE A 167 -4.05 7.52 4.06
N GLY A 168 -4.98 7.08 4.91
CA GLY A 168 -6.25 6.51 4.49
C GLY A 168 -7.33 7.60 4.44
N TYR A 169 -8.29 7.45 3.53
CA TYR A 169 -9.31 8.45 3.24
C TYR A 169 -10.69 7.80 3.17
N TRP A 170 -11.66 8.44 3.82
CA TRP A 170 -13.07 8.19 3.54
C TRP A 170 -13.47 9.01 2.33
N ILE A 171 -14.00 8.34 1.31
CA ILE A 171 -14.54 8.99 0.13
C ILE A 171 -16.02 8.61 0.00
N LYS A 172 -16.89 9.61 -0.19
CA LYS A 172 -18.30 9.39 -0.50
C LYS A 172 -18.52 9.65 -1.98
N ILE A 173 -18.95 8.62 -2.69
CA ILE A 173 -19.45 8.70 -4.05
C ILE A 173 -20.96 8.89 -4.01
N VAL A 174 -21.48 9.75 -4.88
CA VAL A 174 -22.91 9.96 -5.15
C VAL A 174 -23.16 9.75 -6.64
N GLU A 175 -24.15 8.92 -6.94
CA GLU A 175 -24.70 8.74 -8.30
C GLU A 175 -25.91 9.65 -8.52
#